data_AF-A0A0D7AY98-F1
#
_entry.id   AF-A0A0D7AY98-F1
#
_cell.length_a   1.000
_cell.length_b   1.000
_cell.length_c   1.000
_cell.angle_alpha   90.00
_cell.angle_beta   90.00
_cell.angle_gamma   90.00
#
_symmetry.space_group_name_H-M   'P 1'
#
loop_
_entity.id
_entity.type
_entity.pdbx_description
1 polymer ?
#
loop_
_entity_poly.entity_id
_entity_poly.type
_entity_poly.pdbx_seq_one_letter_code
_entity_poly.pdbx_strand_id
1 'polypeptide(L)'
;MKVGEVTSTSSLVQEWIADATKGAPLITYTNEVRDIHNHRMTRAYAEATHQEHIVYYAVDRVGKGSDRIVLKGQNAEDAWNTPPKQAANDLAGRLSLAIGMPVIVTENVLVKEGISNGSRGILEGIEYYTDSGRRHATSVTVKLVDYKGVSRSVDIPYVIKDITYKKAGVADPYRAKRQQVPIVAGFACTVHNSQSMSVTNAILH
;
A
#
# COMPACT_ATOMS: atom_id res chain seq x y z
N MET A 1 -35.85 -15.95 -4.04
CA MET A 1 -34.75 -15.40 -3.22
C MET A 1 -33.47 -16.08 -3.70
N LYS A 2 -32.69 -15.43 -4.58
CA LYS A 2 -31.48 -16.03 -5.15
C LYS A 2 -30.35 -15.92 -4.13
N VAL A 3 -29.80 -17.07 -3.76
CA VAL A 3 -28.57 -17.20 -2.98
C VAL A 3 -27.47 -16.53 -3.78
N GLY A 4 -26.86 -15.48 -3.23
CA GLY A 4 -25.77 -14.75 -3.87
C GLY A 4 -24.59 -15.68 -4.10
N GLU A 5 -24.17 -15.82 -5.35
CA GLU A 5 -22.95 -16.51 -5.74
C GLU A 5 -21.77 -15.92 -4.95
N VAL A 6 -21.04 -16.78 -4.25
CA VAL A 6 -19.71 -16.48 -3.76
C VAL A 6 -18.84 -16.36 -5.00
N THR A 7 -18.64 -15.14 -5.50
CA THR A 7 -17.71 -14.87 -6.59
C THR A 7 -16.32 -15.31 -6.13
N SER A 8 -15.83 -16.40 -6.71
CA SER A 8 -14.48 -16.91 -6.47
C SER A 8 -13.47 -15.78 -6.66
N THR A 9 -12.47 -15.65 -5.79
CA THR A 9 -11.41 -14.62 -5.87
C THR A 9 -10.78 -14.57 -7.28
N SER A 10 -10.81 -15.69 -8.00
CA SER A 10 -10.38 -15.80 -9.40
C SER A 10 -11.17 -14.91 -10.38
N SER A 11 -12.45 -14.62 -10.19
CA SER A 11 -13.23 -13.78 -11.13
C SER A 11 -13.03 -12.29 -10.88
N LEU A 12 -12.79 -11.90 -9.62
CA LEU A 12 -12.58 -10.50 -9.21
C LEU A 12 -11.27 -9.92 -9.75
N VAL A 13 -10.26 -10.76 -9.96
CA VAL A 13 -8.95 -10.33 -10.48
C VAL A 13 -8.97 -10.20 -12.01
N GLN A 14 -9.84 -10.92 -12.73
CA GLN A 14 -9.87 -10.92 -14.20
C GLN A 14 -10.13 -9.53 -14.79
N GLU A 15 -11.00 -8.73 -14.16
CA GLU A 15 -11.24 -7.34 -14.60
C GLU A 15 -9.97 -6.48 -14.47
N TRP A 16 -9.22 -6.64 -13.38
CA TRP A 16 -7.95 -5.94 -13.16
C TRP A 16 -6.84 -6.42 -14.08
N ILE A 17 -6.86 -7.70 -14.49
CA ILE A 17 -5.91 -8.25 -15.47
C ILE A 17 -6.21 -7.70 -16.86
N ALA A 18 -7.48 -7.71 -17.26
CA ALA A 18 -7.90 -7.24 -18.57
C ALA A 18 -7.62 -5.74 -18.73
N ASP A 19 -7.91 -4.95 -17.70
CA ASP A 19 -7.58 -3.52 -17.64
C ASP A 19 -7.50 -3.04 -16.18
N ALA A 20 -6.27 -2.86 -15.69
CA ALA A 20 -6.01 -2.39 -14.32
C ALA A 20 -6.56 -0.97 -14.05
N THR A 21 -6.96 -0.22 -15.07
CA THR A 21 -7.59 1.10 -14.91
C THR A 21 -9.12 1.03 -14.78
N LYS A 22 -9.73 -0.09 -15.16
CA LYS A 22 -11.19 -0.27 -15.16
C LYS A 22 -11.72 -1.14 -14.03
N GLY A 23 -10.86 -1.85 -13.30
CA GLY A 23 -11.28 -2.65 -12.17
C GLY A 23 -12.01 -1.82 -11.11
N ALA A 24 -13.13 -2.35 -10.60
CA ALA A 24 -13.91 -1.69 -9.56
C ALA A 24 -13.29 -1.98 -8.19
N PRO A 25 -12.78 -0.97 -7.46
CA PRO A 25 -12.25 -1.18 -6.13
C PRO A 25 -13.38 -1.49 -5.15
N LEU A 26 -13.09 -2.35 -4.17
CA LEU A 26 -13.96 -2.57 -3.03
C LEU A 26 -13.91 -1.34 -2.11
N ILE A 27 -15.07 -0.74 -1.82
CA ILE A 27 -15.18 0.34 -0.84
C ILE A 27 -15.58 -0.26 0.50
N THR A 28 -14.79 0.01 1.54
CA THR A 28 -14.98 -0.55 2.89
C THR A 28 -15.08 0.53 3.96
N TYR A 29 -15.66 0.21 5.11
CA TYR A 29 -15.78 1.14 6.23
C TYR A 29 -14.54 1.18 7.16
N THR A 30 -13.64 0.19 7.08
CA THR A 30 -12.47 0.10 7.96
C THR A 30 -11.18 -0.19 7.20
N ASN A 31 -10.08 0.37 7.69
CA ASN A 31 -8.75 0.11 7.13
C ASN A 31 -8.35 -1.37 7.24
N GLU A 32 -8.80 -2.07 8.28
CA GLU A 32 -8.50 -3.50 8.48
C GLU A 32 -9.08 -4.36 7.35
N VAL A 33 -10.36 -4.15 7.00
CA VAL A 33 -11.01 -4.90 5.92
C VAL A 33 -10.38 -4.56 4.57
N ARG A 34 -10.09 -3.26 4.33
CA ARG A 34 -9.32 -2.80 3.17
C ARG A 34 -7.99 -3.55 3.06
N ASP A 35 -7.19 -3.58 4.13
CA ASP A 35 -5.84 -4.12 4.13
C ASP A 35 -5.84 -5.64 3.93
N ILE A 36 -6.77 -6.36 4.56
CA ILE A 36 -6.97 -7.81 4.36
C ILE A 36 -7.35 -8.10 2.90
N HIS A 37 -8.29 -7.34 2.35
CA HIS A 37 -8.74 -7.54 0.97
C HIS A 37 -7.61 -7.25 -0.02
N ASN A 38 -6.92 -6.13 0.16
CA ASN A 38 -5.76 -5.74 -0.62
C ASN A 38 -4.67 -6.82 -0.60
N HIS A 39 -4.32 -7.36 0.56
CA HIS A 39 -3.32 -8.42 0.66
C HIS A 39 -3.73 -9.69 -0.11
N ARG A 40 -4.99 -10.11 0.02
CA ARG A 40 -5.54 -11.27 -0.71
C ARG A 40 -5.53 -11.04 -2.23
N MET A 41 -5.94 -9.86 -2.67
CA MET A 41 -6.02 -9.52 -4.08
C MET A 41 -4.63 -9.37 -4.71
N THR A 42 -3.65 -8.79 -4.02
CA THR A 42 -2.26 -8.73 -4.51
C THR A 42 -1.71 -10.12 -4.78
N ARG A 43 -1.93 -11.06 -3.85
CA ARG A 43 -1.49 -12.44 -4.04
C ARG A 43 -2.20 -13.11 -5.23
N ALA A 44 -3.53 -13.00 -5.30
CA ALA A 44 -4.30 -13.59 -6.40
C ALA A 44 -3.94 -12.97 -7.76
N TYR A 45 -3.68 -11.66 -7.82
CA TYR A 45 -3.19 -10.96 -9.00
C TYR A 45 -1.82 -11.46 -9.44
N ALA A 46 -0.87 -11.59 -8.52
CA ALA A 46 0.46 -12.10 -8.82
C ALA A 46 0.42 -13.54 -9.37
N GLU A 47 -0.38 -14.41 -8.73
CA GLU A 47 -0.57 -15.79 -9.18
C GLU A 47 -1.18 -15.85 -10.59
N ALA A 48 -2.22 -15.05 -10.87
CA ALA A 48 -2.90 -15.04 -12.15
C ALA A 48 -2.13 -14.36 -13.29
N THR A 49 -1.21 -13.45 -12.98
CA THR A 49 -0.37 -12.74 -13.97
C THR A 49 1.05 -13.30 -14.08
N HIS A 50 1.35 -14.38 -13.34
CA HIS A 50 2.69 -14.96 -13.23
C HIS A 50 3.78 -13.96 -12.81
N GLN A 51 3.40 -12.98 -11.97
CA GLN A 51 4.32 -11.98 -11.42
C GLN A 51 4.84 -12.43 -10.04
N GLU A 52 6.03 -11.96 -9.67
CA GLU A 52 6.58 -12.22 -8.34
C GLU A 52 5.76 -11.45 -7.28
N HIS A 53 5.21 -12.17 -6.30
CA HIS A 53 4.61 -11.55 -5.11
C HIS A 53 5.69 -11.35 -4.04
N ILE A 54 6.04 -10.10 -3.76
CA ILE A 54 7.14 -9.74 -2.87
C ILE A 54 6.62 -8.89 -1.72
N VAL A 55 7.13 -9.15 -0.52
CA VAL A 55 6.89 -8.31 0.66
C VAL A 55 8.09 -7.40 0.91
N TYR A 56 7.83 -6.09 0.89
CA TYR A 56 8.81 -5.05 1.21
C TYR A 56 8.63 -4.56 2.65
N TYR A 57 9.72 -4.54 3.41
CA TYR A 57 9.71 -4.20 4.83
C TYR A 57 10.06 -2.73 5.04
N ALA A 58 9.36 -2.07 5.95
CA ALA A 58 9.69 -0.71 6.33
C ALA A 58 11.00 -0.66 7.13
N VAL A 59 11.69 0.48 7.12
CA VAL A 59 12.85 0.71 7.99
C VAL A 59 12.43 1.63 9.13
N ASP A 60 12.30 1.07 10.33
CA ASP A 60 11.87 1.80 11.52
C ASP A 60 13.09 2.20 12.37
N ARG A 61 13.17 3.47 12.76
CA ARG A 61 14.28 4.02 13.56
C ARG A 61 13.78 4.67 14.85
N VAL A 62 14.49 4.46 15.95
CA VAL A 62 14.23 5.10 17.26
C VAL A 62 15.40 5.97 17.67
N GLY A 63 15.17 6.94 18.56
CA GLY A 63 16.18 7.89 19.03
C GLY A 63 16.04 9.30 18.43
N LYS A 64 17.01 10.17 18.73
CA LYS A 64 17.03 11.58 18.32
C LYS A 64 18.34 11.92 17.61
N GLY A 65 18.28 12.82 16.63
CA GLY A 65 19.48 13.34 15.95
C GLY A 65 20.34 12.24 15.32
N SER A 66 21.65 12.28 15.60
CA SER A 66 22.67 11.32 15.17
C SER A 66 22.54 9.96 15.83
N ASP A 67 21.85 9.84 16.97
CA ASP A 67 21.73 8.60 17.74
C ASP A 67 20.55 7.74 17.29
N ARG A 68 20.13 7.89 16.03
CA ARG A 68 19.03 7.09 15.47
C ARG A 68 19.49 5.67 15.20
N ILE A 69 18.84 4.72 15.85
CA ILE A 69 19.13 3.29 15.73
C ILE A 69 18.01 2.63 14.93
N VAL A 70 18.36 1.80 13.96
CA VAL A 70 17.42 0.97 13.21
C VAL A 70 16.91 -0.15 14.11
N LEU A 71 15.59 -0.30 14.20
CA LEU A 71 14.96 -1.40 14.93
C LEU A 71 15.32 -2.74 14.28
N LYS A 72 15.64 -3.73 15.11
CA LYS A 72 15.98 -5.09 14.69
C LYS A 72 15.25 -6.12 15.55
N GLY A 73 15.21 -7.38 15.09
CA GLY A 73 14.61 -8.50 15.80
C GLY A 73 13.14 -8.24 16.16
N GLN A 74 12.73 -8.63 17.37
CA GLN A 74 11.35 -8.53 17.81
C GLN A 74 10.81 -7.09 17.79
N ASN A 75 11.64 -6.07 18.08
CA ASN A 75 11.16 -4.68 18.04
C ASN A 75 10.79 -4.24 16.61
N ALA A 76 11.50 -4.73 15.59
CA ALA A 76 11.14 -4.49 14.20
C ALA A 76 9.86 -5.23 13.83
N GLU A 77 9.71 -6.49 14.25
CA GLU A 77 8.47 -7.26 14.03
C GLU A 77 7.25 -6.58 14.64
N ASP A 78 7.35 -6.14 15.90
CA ASP A 78 6.29 -5.44 16.62
C ASP A 78 5.91 -4.13 15.92
N ALA A 79 6.91 -3.38 15.44
CA ALA A 79 6.69 -2.16 14.68
C ALA A 79 5.98 -2.47 13.35
N TRP A 80 6.42 -3.49 12.62
CA TRP A 80 5.83 -3.84 11.31
C TRP A 80 4.43 -4.44 11.40
N ASN A 81 4.14 -5.17 12.47
CA ASN A 81 2.82 -5.74 12.76
C ASN A 81 1.82 -4.72 13.31
N THR A 82 2.29 -3.53 13.68
CA THR A 82 1.40 -2.48 14.19
C THR A 82 0.53 -1.95 13.03
N PRO A 83 -0.80 -1.96 13.17
CA PRO A 83 -1.70 -1.37 12.19
C PRO A 83 -1.34 0.11 11.94
N PRO A 84 -1.34 0.58 10.69
CA PRO A 84 -1.15 1.99 10.40
C PRO A 84 -2.24 2.80 11.11
N LYS A 85 -1.87 3.59 12.13
CA LYS A 85 -2.76 4.59 12.70
C LYS A 85 -2.86 5.78 11.75
N GLN A 86 -3.91 6.61 11.90
CA GLN A 86 -4.04 7.87 11.15
C GLN A 86 -2.75 8.73 11.16
N ALA A 87 -2.01 8.74 12.27
CA ALA A 87 -0.75 9.50 12.39
C ALA A 87 0.36 9.04 11.41
N ALA A 88 0.29 7.81 10.91
CA ALA A 88 1.22 7.26 9.94
C ALA A 88 0.73 7.40 8.48
N ASN A 89 -0.42 8.03 8.22
CA ASN A 89 -1.00 8.21 6.87
C ASN A 89 -0.96 6.93 6.01
N ASP A 90 -1.40 5.79 6.58
CA ASP A 90 -1.40 4.49 5.91
C ASP A 90 -0.02 3.93 5.51
N LEU A 91 1.07 4.45 6.08
CA LEU A 91 2.42 3.97 5.79
C LEU A 91 2.68 2.58 6.43
N ALA A 92 2.54 1.54 5.61
CA ALA A 92 2.55 0.15 6.04
C ALA A 92 3.92 -0.32 6.55
N GLY A 93 3.90 -1.16 7.59
CA GLY A 93 5.11 -1.82 8.10
C GLY A 93 5.62 -2.91 7.16
N ARG A 94 4.69 -3.57 6.46
CA ARG A 94 4.97 -4.52 5.37
C ARG A 94 4.07 -4.18 4.19
N LEU A 95 4.66 -4.14 3.01
CA LEU A 95 3.98 -3.79 1.78
C LEU A 95 4.11 -4.95 0.79
N SER A 96 3.00 -5.64 0.56
CA SER A 96 2.89 -6.67 -0.49
C SER A 96 2.69 -6.02 -1.84
N LEU A 97 3.60 -6.28 -2.78
CA LEU A 97 3.56 -5.73 -4.14
C LEU A 97 3.75 -6.83 -5.18
N ALA A 98 3.17 -6.57 -6.36
CA ALA A 98 3.36 -7.32 -7.60
C ALA A 98 3.33 -6.32 -8.76
N ILE A 99 4.25 -6.43 -9.72
CA ILE A 99 4.27 -5.55 -10.89
C ILE A 99 2.96 -5.69 -11.69
N GLY A 100 2.45 -4.58 -12.24
CA GLY A 100 1.19 -4.50 -12.96
C GLY A 100 -0.05 -4.27 -12.09
N MET A 101 0.08 -4.40 -10.76
CA MET A 101 -1.07 -4.21 -9.88
C MET A 101 -1.53 -2.74 -9.81
N PRO A 102 -2.82 -2.48 -9.57
CA PRO A 102 -3.30 -1.15 -9.20
C PRO A 102 -2.73 -0.73 -7.85
N VAL A 103 -2.32 0.52 -7.75
CA VAL A 103 -1.81 1.15 -6.52
C VAL A 103 -2.45 2.52 -6.29
N ILE A 104 -2.52 2.91 -5.02
CA ILE A 104 -2.95 4.24 -4.57
C ILE A 104 -1.78 4.90 -3.85
N VAL A 105 -1.46 6.14 -4.24
CA VAL A 105 -0.48 6.98 -3.53
C VAL A 105 -1.14 7.56 -2.28
N THR A 106 -0.49 7.43 -1.12
CA THR A 106 -1.04 7.87 0.18
C THR A 106 -0.47 9.18 0.68
N GLU A 107 0.51 9.77 -0.02
CA GLU A 107 1.17 11.01 0.38
C GLU A 107 1.31 12.01 -0.77
N ASN A 108 1.36 13.28 -0.40
CA ASN A 108 1.63 14.39 -1.30
C ASN A 108 3.14 14.55 -1.53
N VAL A 109 3.80 13.57 -2.14
CA VAL A 109 5.27 13.59 -2.33
C VAL A 109 5.74 14.41 -3.52
N LEU A 110 4.93 14.46 -4.58
CA LEU A 110 5.30 15.10 -5.85
C LEU A 110 4.15 15.98 -6.33
N VAL A 111 3.72 16.92 -5.49
CA VAL A 111 2.60 17.83 -5.76
C VAL A 111 2.82 18.66 -7.03
N LYS A 112 4.07 19.06 -7.31
CA LYS A 112 4.44 19.78 -8.54
C LYS A 112 4.25 18.92 -9.79
N GLU A 113 4.40 17.61 -9.63
CA GLU A 113 4.07 16.62 -10.64
C GLU A 113 2.60 16.19 -10.54
N GLY A 114 1.70 16.95 -9.91
CA GLY A 114 0.28 16.61 -9.83
C GLY A 114 -0.03 15.29 -9.10
N ILE A 115 0.93 14.74 -8.34
CA ILE A 115 0.72 13.54 -7.53
C ILE A 115 0.29 13.97 -6.14
N SER A 116 -0.98 13.72 -5.85
CA SER A 116 -1.56 13.91 -4.52
C SER A 116 -1.92 12.57 -3.89
N ASN A 117 -2.13 12.59 -2.57
CA ASN A 117 -2.82 11.52 -1.87
C ASN A 117 -4.13 11.16 -2.60
N GLY A 118 -4.36 9.87 -2.82
CA GLY A 118 -5.49 9.32 -3.57
C GLY A 118 -5.20 9.09 -5.06
N SER A 119 -4.05 9.55 -5.58
CA SER A 119 -3.68 9.30 -6.99
C SER A 119 -3.59 7.79 -7.25
N ARG A 120 -4.26 7.34 -8.32
CA ARG A 120 -4.29 5.94 -8.74
C ARG A 120 -3.38 5.71 -9.93
N GLY A 121 -2.73 4.56 -9.94
CA GLY A 121 -1.92 4.14 -11.06
C GLY A 121 -1.62 2.67 -11.06
N ILE A 122 -0.76 2.28 -11.98
CA ILE A 122 -0.29 0.91 -12.16
C ILE A 122 1.18 0.86 -11.73
N LEU A 123 1.54 -0.11 -10.90
CA LEU A 123 2.92 -0.32 -10.48
C LEU A 123 3.74 -0.90 -11.64
N GLU A 124 4.77 -0.18 -12.11
CA GLU A 124 5.62 -0.63 -13.22
C GLU A 124 7.01 -1.10 -12.76
N GLY A 125 7.52 -0.54 -11.65
CA GLY A 125 8.86 -0.81 -11.18
C GLY A 125 9.03 -0.59 -9.69
N ILE A 126 10.02 -1.26 -9.10
CA ILE A 126 10.36 -1.13 -7.68
C ILE A 126 11.88 -1.15 -7.57
N GLU A 127 12.46 -0.06 -7.04
CA GLU A 127 13.85 -0.06 -6.60
C GLU A 127 13.91 -0.48 -5.13
N TYR A 128 14.88 -1.33 -4.79
CA TYR A 128 15.04 -1.83 -3.43
C TYR A 128 16.48 -2.23 -3.14
N TYR A 129 16.78 -2.36 -1.85
CA TYR A 129 17.97 -3.07 -1.37
C TYR A 129 17.55 -4.24 -0.48
N THR A 130 18.48 -5.16 -0.25
CA THR A 130 18.28 -6.29 0.66
C THR A 130 19.16 -6.13 1.89
N ASP A 131 18.58 -6.22 3.07
CA ASP A 131 19.29 -6.30 4.35
C ASP A 131 18.79 -7.52 5.12
N SER A 132 19.69 -8.37 5.59
CA SER A 132 19.36 -9.54 6.42
C SER A 132 18.26 -10.43 5.81
N GLY A 133 18.28 -10.62 4.48
CA GLY A 133 17.30 -11.42 3.73
C GLY A 133 15.94 -10.74 3.50
N ARG A 134 15.79 -9.46 3.86
CA ARG A 134 14.56 -8.69 3.71
C ARG A 134 14.74 -7.59 2.66
N ARG A 135 13.78 -7.45 1.75
CA ARG A 135 13.77 -6.38 0.74
C ARG A 135 13.16 -5.11 1.33
N HIS A 136 13.79 -3.97 1.07
CA HIS A 136 13.37 -2.64 1.51
C HIS A 136 13.24 -1.72 0.30
N ALA A 137 12.02 -1.26 0.00
CA ALA A 137 11.77 -0.40 -1.15
C ALA A 137 12.36 1.00 -0.95
N THR A 138 13.08 1.50 -1.95
CA THR A 138 13.65 2.86 -1.97
C THR A 138 12.80 3.81 -2.80
N SER A 139 12.26 3.31 -3.91
CA SER A 139 11.35 4.03 -4.78
C SER A 139 10.44 3.05 -5.52
N VAL A 140 9.34 3.55 -6.07
CA VAL A 140 8.45 2.80 -6.96
C VAL A 140 8.10 3.63 -8.18
N THR A 141 8.12 3.01 -9.35
CA THR A 141 7.67 3.63 -10.59
C THR A 141 6.19 3.34 -10.78
N VAL A 142 5.37 4.38 -10.83
CA VAL A 142 3.92 4.26 -10.99
C VAL A 142 3.47 4.97 -12.26
N LYS A 143 2.77 4.24 -13.13
CA LYS A 143 2.07 4.81 -14.27
C LYS A 143 0.74 5.40 -13.83
N LEU A 144 0.68 6.73 -13.82
CA LEU A 144 -0.51 7.50 -13.51
C LEU A 144 -1.21 7.90 -14.81
N VAL A 145 -2.53 7.82 -14.83
CA VAL A 145 -3.36 8.33 -15.92
C VAL A 145 -4.04 9.59 -15.43
N ASP A 146 -3.82 10.71 -16.12
CA ASP A 146 -4.48 11.96 -15.78
C ASP A 146 -5.93 12.00 -16.29
N TYR A 147 -6.68 13.04 -15.91
CA TYR A 147 -8.08 13.24 -16.33
C TYR A 147 -8.23 13.47 -17.84
N LYS A 148 -7.14 13.73 -18.57
CA LYS A 148 -7.11 13.88 -20.03
C LYS A 148 -6.76 12.57 -20.74
N GLY A 149 -6.58 11.48 -19.99
CA GLY A 149 -6.19 10.17 -20.52
C GLY A 149 -4.70 10.08 -20.88
N VAL A 150 -3.88 11.06 -20.51
CA VAL A 150 -2.43 11.01 -20.72
C VAL A 150 -1.81 10.21 -19.60
N SER A 151 -1.15 9.11 -19.96
CA SER A 151 -0.41 8.29 -19.01
C SER A 151 1.04 8.73 -18.92
N ARG A 152 1.57 8.81 -17.70
CA ARG A 152 3.01 8.99 -17.46
C ARG A 152 3.49 8.13 -16.30
N SER A 153 4.72 7.67 -16.39
CA SER A 153 5.40 6.95 -15.33
C SER A 153 6.16 7.94 -14.46
N VAL A 154 6.00 7.83 -13.14
CA VAL A 154 6.67 8.70 -12.18
C VAL A 154 7.29 7.87 -11.07
N ASP A 155 8.53 8.19 -10.71
CA ASP A 155 9.23 7.57 -9.60
C ASP A 155 8.86 8.24 -8.28
N ILE A 156 8.27 7.47 -7.39
CA ILE A 156 7.78 7.88 -6.09
C ILE A 156 8.79 7.39 -5.04
N PRO A 157 9.56 8.28 -4.40
CA PRO A 157 10.54 7.88 -3.39
C PRO A 157 9.85 7.50 -2.07
N TYR A 158 10.59 6.81 -1.19
CA TYR A 158 10.14 6.63 0.18
C TYR A 158 9.92 7.96 0.91
N VAL A 159 9.07 7.92 1.92
CA VAL A 159 8.90 9.01 2.90
C VAL A 159 9.30 8.54 4.28
N ILE A 160 9.54 9.51 5.17
CA ILE A 160 9.81 9.24 6.59
C ILE A 160 8.70 9.87 7.45
N LYS A 161 8.00 9.06 8.25
CA LYS A 161 6.88 9.51 9.11
C LYS A 161 7.03 9.02 10.54
N ASP A 162 6.40 9.72 11.47
CA ASP A 162 6.28 9.25 12.85
C ASP A 162 5.27 8.11 12.92
N ILE A 163 5.65 7.05 13.61
CA ILE A 163 4.77 5.95 13.96
C ILE A 163 4.78 5.75 15.47
N THR A 164 3.73 5.10 15.94
CA THR A 164 3.62 4.67 17.32
C THR A 164 3.27 3.19 17.32
N TYR A 165 4.11 2.36 17.94
CA TYR A 165 3.94 0.90 17.99
C TYR A 165 3.92 0.39 19.43
N LYS A 166 3.20 -0.72 19.66
CA LYS A 166 3.19 -1.38 20.97
C LYS A 166 4.19 -2.52 20.95
N LYS A 167 5.11 -2.51 21.92
CA LYS A 167 6.02 -3.63 22.15
C LYS A 167 5.32 -4.69 22.99
N ALA A 168 5.55 -5.97 22.69
CA ALA A 168 5.03 -7.05 23.52
C ALA A 168 5.49 -6.90 24.99
N GLY A 169 4.53 -6.96 25.93
CA GLY A 169 4.81 -6.87 27.36
C GLY A 169 5.08 -5.46 27.91
N VAL A 170 4.95 -4.40 27.11
CA VAL A 170 5.10 -3.00 27.56
C VAL A 170 3.77 -2.25 27.43
N ALA A 171 3.34 -1.59 28.51
CA ALA A 171 2.09 -0.85 28.55
C ALA A 171 2.14 0.40 27.65
N ASP A 172 3.24 1.14 27.73
CA ASP A 172 3.40 2.40 27.01
C ASP A 172 3.78 2.18 25.55
N PRO A 173 3.18 2.94 24.62
CA PRO A 173 3.53 2.84 23.22
C PRO A 173 4.85 3.54 22.91
N TYR A 174 5.65 2.92 22.05
CA TYR A 174 6.93 3.47 21.58
C TYR A 174 6.74 4.32 20.33
N ARG A 175 7.56 5.36 20.19
CA ARG A 175 7.63 6.19 18.99
C ARG A 175 8.84 5.81 18.14
N ALA A 176 8.62 5.73 16.83
CA ALA A 176 9.69 5.52 15.85
C ALA A 176 9.45 6.37 14.60
N LYS A 177 10.49 6.52 13.79
CA LYS A 177 10.43 7.08 12.44
C LYS A 177 10.40 5.92 11.45
N ARG A 178 9.33 5.78 10.69
CA ARG A 178 9.16 4.79 9.64
C ARG A 178 9.60 5.35 8.30
N GLN A 179 10.43 4.60 7.60
CA GLN A 179 10.77 4.82 6.19
C GLN A 179 10.10 3.76 5.31
N GLN A 180 9.28 4.19 4.35
CA GLN A 180 8.61 3.30 3.39
C GLN A 180 8.08 4.12 2.20
N VAL A 181 7.87 3.48 1.05
CA VAL A 181 7.18 4.10 -0.11
C VAL A 181 5.70 4.37 0.22
N PRO A 182 5.16 5.55 -0.11
CA PRO A 182 3.81 5.95 0.28
C PRO A 182 2.77 5.46 -0.72
N ILE A 183 2.70 4.15 -0.89
CA ILE A 183 1.69 3.50 -1.73
C ILE A 183 1.01 2.36 -0.97
N VAL A 184 -0.23 2.08 -1.35
CA VAL A 184 -0.98 0.88 -0.95
C VAL A 184 -1.57 0.22 -2.17
N ALA A 185 -1.95 -1.06 -2.07
CA ALA A 185 -2.67 -1.73 -3.14
C ALA A 185 -4.02 -1.03 -3.42
N GLY A 186 -4.38 -0.95 -4.69
CA GLY A 186 -5.56 -0.22 -5.17
C GLY A 186 -6.82 -1.06 -5.33
N PHE A 187 -6.83 -2.32 -4.89
CA PHE A 187 -7.99 -3.21 -5.04
C PHE A 187 -9.14 -2.86 -4.09
N ALA A 188 -8.85 -2.24 -2.95
CA ALA A 188 -9.82 -1.72 -2.00
C ALA A 188 -9.43 -0.34 -1.48
N CYS A 189 -10.42 0.50 -1.19
CA CYS A 189 -10.25 1.77 -0.49
C CYS A 189 -11.33 1.95 0.59
N THR A 190 -11.13 2.90 1.50
CA THR A 190 -12.15 3.23 2.52
C THR A 190 -13.11 4.32 2.02
N VAL A 191 -14.33 4.36 2.57
CA VAL A 191 -15.35 5.39 2.23
C VAL A 191 -14.82 6.82 2.41
N HIS A 192 -14.03 7.07 3.45
CA HIS A 192 -13.43 8.38 3.69
C HIS A 192 -12.43 8.78 2.59
N ASN A 193 -11.72 7.80 2.02
CA ASN A 193 -10.83 8.01 0.88
C ASN A 193 -11.59 8.03 -0.46
N SER A 194 -12.86 7.62 -0.51
CA SER A 194 -13.70 7.64 -1.71
C SER A 194 -14.56 8.89 -1.85
N GLN A 195 -14.72 9.71 -0.80
CA GLN A 195 -15.57 10.92 -0.83
C GLN A 195 -15.06 12.02 -1.77
N SER A 196 -13.76 12.00 -2.12
CA SER A 196 -13.17 12.89 -3.13
C SER A 196 -13.01 12.22 -4.50
N MET A 197 -13.60 11.02 -4.72
CA MET A 197 -13.34 10.20 -5.90
C MET A 197 -14.53 10.11 -6.83
N SER A 198 -14.30 10.41 -8.11
CA SER A 198 -15.17 9.99 -9.21
C SER A 198 -14.76 8.58 -9.64
N VAL A 199 -15.41 7.55 -9.11
CA VAL A 199 -15.25 6.16 -9.59
C VAL A 199 -16.40 5.79 -10.50
N THR A 200 -16.10 5.25 -11.68
CA THR A 200 -17.12 4.84 -12.67
C THR A 200 -17.92 3.63 -12.18
N ASN A 201 -17.25 2.70 -11.48
CA ASN A 201 -17.84 1.51 -10.87
C ASN A 201 -17.18 1.26 -9.50
N ALA A 202 -17.98 0.86 -8.51
CA ALA A 202 -17.49 0.45 -7.19
C ALA A 202 -18.39 -0.62 -6.58
N ILE A 203 -17.79 -1.55 -5.83
CA ILE A 203 -18.54 -2.52 -5.03
C ILE A 203 -18.59 -2.01 -3.59
N LEU A 204 -19.79 -1.84 -3.05
CA LEU A 204 -20.04 -1.36 -1.68
C LEU A 204 -20.26 -2.57 -0.76
N HIS A 205 -19.53 -2.63 0.36
CA HIS A 205 -19.73 -3.64 1.40
C HIS A 205 -19.37 -3.11 2.80
#